data_AF-A0A402A2M8-F1
#
_entry.id   AF-A0A402A2M8-F1
#
_cell.length_a   1.000
_cell.length_b   1.000
_cell.length_c   1.000
_cell.angle_alpha   90.00
_cell.angle_beta   90.00
_cell.angle_gamma   90.00
#
_symmetry.space_group_name_H-M   'P 1'
#
loop_
_entity.id
_entity.type
_entity.pdbx_description
1 polymer ?
#
loop_
_entity_poly.entity_id
_entity_poly.type
_entity_poly.pdbx_seq_one_letter_code
_entity_poly.pdbx_strand_id
1 'polypeptide(L)'
;MLDLLEFTYGRYNGGQTAPIGSYLNPRTFCIFQQSTDGILPLDGTFVRVDPSGSQTFTAIASNLNTLLNTTYTAASFHACSGGDATVSPGTMSNDA
;
A
#
# COMPACT_ATOMS: atom_id res chain seq x y z
N MET A 1 -10.67 11.43 1.97
CA MET A 1 -10.35 10.05 2.42
C MET A 1 -8.84 9.83 2.48
N LEU A 2 -8.07 10.21 1.45
CA LEU A 2 -6.60 10.19 1.48
C LEU A 2 -6.05 11.05 2.64
N ASP A 3 -6.53 12.28 2.79
CA ASP A 3 -6.01 13.22 3.81
C ASP A 3 -6.18 12.69 5.25
N LEU A 4 -7.29 12.01 5.56
CA LEU A 4 -7.54 11.44 6.88
C LEU A 4 -6.62 10.25 7.16
N LEU A 5 -6.32 9.42 6.15
CA LEU A 5 -5.38 8.33 6.28
C LEU A 5 -3.95 8.83 6.46
N GLU A 6 -3.54 9.82 5.67
CA GLU A 6 -2.21 10.42 5.78
C GLU A 6 -2.01 11.13 7.14
N PHE A 7 -3.05 11.80 7.65
CA PHE A 7 -3.00 12.43 8.98
C PHE A 7 -2.93 11.40 10.12
N THR A 8 -3.63 10.26 9.98
CA THR A 8 -3.72 9.25 11.05
C THR A 8 -2.50 8.31 11.07
N TYR A 9 -2.06 7.84 9.91
CA TYR A 9 -1.05 6.78 9.77
C TYR A 9 0.32 7.29 9.30
N GLY A 10 0.41 8.56 8.92
CA GLY A 10 1.58 9.10 8.25
C GLY A 10 1.71 8.59 6.81
N ARG A 11 2.48 9.32 6.01
CA ARG A 11 2.70 9.07 4.58
C ARG A 11 4.13 8.63 4.33
N TYR A 12 4.29 7.64 3.47
CA TYR A 12 5.57 7.19 2.93
C TYR A 12 5.51 7.23 1.40
N ASN A 13 6.53 7.83 0.77
CA ASN A 13 6.61 7.82 -0.69
C ASN A 13 7.24 6.52 -1.19
N GLY A 14 6.89 6.11 -2.41
CA GLY A 14 7.54 4.97 -3.05
C GLY A 14 9.06 5.15 -3.16
N GLY A 15 9.81 4.06 -3.01
CA GLY A 15 11.27 4.08 -2.97
C GLY A 15 11.88 4.59 -1.65
N GLN A 16 11.07 5.07 -0.71
CA GLN A 16 11.54 5.45 0.63
C GLN A 16 11.75 4.20 1.50
N THR A 17 12.78 4.23 2.34
CA THR A 17 12.91 3.25 3.44
C THR A 17 11.84 3.53 4.49
N ALA A 18 11.03 2.52 4.79
CA ALA A 18 9.99 2.55 5.79
C ALA A 18 10.18 1.41 6.82
N PRO A 19 9.65 1.56 8.04
CA PRO A 19 9.75 0.51 9.06
C PRO A 19 9.08 -0.82 8.67
N ILE A 20 9.24 -1.86 9.48
CA ILE A 20 8.38 -3.05 9.44
C ILE A 20 6.88 -2.67 9.42
N GLY A 21 6.04 -3.33 8.64
CA GLY A 21 4.59 -3.10 8.71
C GLY A 21 3.79 -3.48 7.47
N SER A 22 2.50 -3.18 7.55
CA SER A 22 1.54 -3.29 6.45
C SER A 22 1.21 -1.90 5.91
N TYR A 23 1.40 -1.74 4.62
CA TYR A 23 1.34 -0.48 3.90
C TYR A 23 0.23 -0.51 2.87
N LEU A 24 -0.73 0.38 2.99
CA LEU A 24 -1.80 0.54 2.00
C LEU A 24 -1.43 1.66 1.03
N ASN A 25 -1.50 1.39 -0.26
CA ASN A 25 -1.59 2.44 -1.27
C ASN A 25 -3.09 2.81 -1.47
N PRO A 26 -3.57 3.96 -0.97
CA PRO A 26 -4.98 4.32 -1.01
C PRO A 26 -5.50 4.63 -2.43
N ARG A 27 -4.62 4.78 -3.43
CA ARG A 27 -5.01 4.97 -4.83
C ARG A 27 -5.35 3.64 -5.51
N THR A 28 -4.57 2.59 -5.23
CA THR A 28 -4.70 1.29 -5.92
C THR A 28 -5.31 0.21 -5.04
N PHE A 29 -5.45 0.45 -3.73
CA PHE A 29 -5.84 -0.55 -2.73
C PHE A 29 -4.87 -1.74 -2.63
N CYS A 30 -3.62 -1.53 -3.04
CA CYS A 30 -2.58 -2.51 -2.86
C CYS A 30 -2.06 -2.50 -1.41
N ILE A 31 -1.83 -3.68 -0.84
CA ILE A 31 -1.21 -3.88 0.46
C ILE A 31 0.20 -4.45 0.26
N PHE A 32 1.21 -3.69 0.66
CA PHE A 32 2.59 -4.13 0.72
C PHE A 32 2.95 -4.44 2.17
N GLN A 33 3.50 -5.61 2.44
CA GLN A 33 3.85 -6.01 3.80
C GLN A 33 5.32 -6.40 3.84
N GLN A 34 6.04 -5.83 4.81
CA GLN A 34 7.44 -6.13 5.05
C GLN A 34 7.64 -6.50 6.51
N SER A 35 8.37 -7.59 6.76
CA SER A 35 8.67 -8.14 8.08
C SER A 35 9.93 -7.55 8.72
N THR A 36 10.61 -6.66 8.02
CA THR A 36 11.75 -5.85 8.48
C THR A 36 11.66 -4.46 7.88
N ASP A 37 12.44 -3.52 8.40
CA ASP A 37 12.61 -2.22 7.77
C ASP A 37 13.16 -2.41 6.34
N GLY A 38 12.60 -1.69 5.38
CA GLY A 38 12.83 -1.96 3.97
C GLY A 38 12.32 -0.85 3.05
N ILE A 39 12.69 -0.95 1.77
CA ILE A 39 12.29 0.02 0.75
C ILE A 39 10.88 -0.33 0.26
N LEU A 40 10.00 0.67 0.26
CA LEU A 40 8.66 0.53 -0.32
C LEU A 40 8.72 0.48 -1.85
N PRO A 41 7.75 -0.16 -2.52
CA PRO A 41 7.66 -0.16 -3.98
C PRO A 41 7.75 1.27 -4.54
N LEU A 42 8.52 1.45 -5.63
CA LEU A 42 8.85 2.76 -6.20
C LEU A 42 7.61 3.56 -6.64
N ASP A 43 6.59 2.86 -7.12
CA ASP A 43 5.41 3.49 -7.68
C ASP A 43 4.31 3.68 -6.61
N GLY A 44 4.26 4.89 -6.06
CA GLY A 44 3.07 5.39 -5.37
C GLY A 44 3.32 6.09 -4.04
N THR A 45 2.26 6.11 -3.26
CA THR A 45 2.24 6.69 -1.91
C THR A 45 1.53 5.70 -1.01
N PHE A 46 2.14 5.44 0.13
CA PHE A 46 1.70 4.43 1.06
C PHE A 46 1.42 5.04 2.42
N VAL A 47 0.46 4.46 3.14
CA VAL A 47 0.18 4.73 4.54
C VAL A 47 0.40 3.45 5.35
N ARG A 48 1.06 3.55 6.50
CA ARG A 48 1.32 2.40 7.37
C ARG A 48 0.10 2.10 8.21
N VAL A 49 -0.79 1.23 7.72
CA VAL A 49 -2.08 0.92 8.34
C VAL A 49 -1.98 -0.04 9.52
N ASP A 50 -0.87 -0.78 9.62
CA ASP A 50 -0.60 -1.68 10.74
C ASP A 50 0.92 -1.81 10.97
N PRO A 51 1.41 -1.84 12.23
CA PRO A 51 2.82 -2.04 12.52
C PRO A 51 3.32 -3.47 12.25
N SER A 52 2.42 -4.45 12.13
CA SER A 52 2.74 -5.84 11.78
C SER A 52 3.02 -5.99 10.29
N GLY A 53 4.12 -6.66 9.96
CA GLY A 53 4.49 -7.05 8.59
C GLY A 53 3.74 -8.26 8.03
N SER A 54 2.73 -8.77 8.74
CA SER A 54 2.00 -9.98 8.35
C SER A 54 0.51 -9.93 8.73
N GLN A 55 -0.07 -8.74 8.78
CA GLN A 55 -1.47 -8.56 9.14
C GLN A 55 -2.41 -9.11 8.06
N THR A 56 -3.54 -9.69 8.47
CA THR A 56 -4.52 -10.22 7.49
C THR A 56 -5.31 -9.08 6.83
N PHE A 57 -5.71 -9.27 5.57
CA PHE A 57 -6.50 -8.25 4.85
C PHE A 57 -7.87 -8.01 5.50
N THR A 58 -8.45 -9.04 6.11
CA THR A 58 -9.69 -8.89 6.91
C THR A 58 -9.49 -7.94 8.07
N ALA A 59 -8.40 -8.08 8.83
CA ALA A 59 -8.12 -7.20 9.96
C ALA A 59 -7.81 -5.76 9.50
N ILE A 60 -7.06 -5.60 8.41
CA ILE A 60 -6.82 -4.30 7.79
C ILE A 60 -8.15 -3.65 7.38
N ALA A 61 -9.05 -4.40 6.74
CA ALA A 61 -10.38 -3.93 6.35
C ALA A 61 -11.18 -3.45 7.57
N SER A 62 -11.19 -4.22 8.66
CA SER A 62 -11.89 -3.86 9.91
C SER A 62 -11.36 -2.54 10.51
N ASN A 63 -10.04 -2.36 10.54
CA ASN A 63 -9.42 -1.13 11.04
C ASN A 63 -9.77 0.08 10.18
N LEU A 64 -9.68 -0.06 8.85
CA LEU A 64 -10.01 1.00 7.90
C LEU A 64 -11.49 1.36 7.94
N ASN A 65 -12.38 0.38 8.05
CA ASN A 65 -13.82 0.62 8.16
C ASN A 65 -14.18 1.40 9.41
N THR A 66 -13.51 1.10 10.54
CA THR A 66 -13.69 1.84 11.80
C THR A 66 -13.25 3.30 11.66
N LEU A 67 -12.11 3.55 11.02
CA LEU A 67 -11.56 4.89 10.86
C LEU A 67 -12.32 5.74 9.82
N LEU A 68 -12.65 5.13 8.68
CA LEU A 68 -13.16 5.84 7.51
C LEU A 68 -14.68 5.75 7.36
N ASN A 69 -15.36 4.99 8.23
CA ASN A 69 -16.78 4.66 8.11
C ASN A 69 -17.11 4.04 6.74
N THR A 70 -16.32 3.05 6.34
CA THR A 70 -16.43 2.32 5.05
C THR A 70 -16.86 0.87 5.25
N THR A 71 -17.05 0.14 4.15
CA THR A 71 -17.49 -1.28 4.14
C THR A 71 -16.52 -2.18 3.35
N TYR A 72 -15.22 -1.89 3.40
CA TYR A 72 -14.20 -2.73 2.77
C TYR A 72 -14.21 -4.15 3.33
N THR A 73 -13.85 -5.09 2.47
CA THR A 73 -13.66 -6.50 2.82
C THR A 73 -12.24 -6.92 2.43
N ALA A 74 -11.83 -8.13 2.79
CA ALA A 74 -10.53 -8.66 2.35
C ALA A 74 -10.38 -8.64 0.81
N ALA A 75 -11.48 -8.82 0.07
CA ALA A 75 -11.51 -8.80 -1.38
C ALA A 75 -11.40 -7.39 -1.99
N SER A 76 -11.49 -6.34 -1.18
CA SER A 76 -11.26 -4.96 -1.63
C SER A 76 -9.78 -4.65 -1.88
N PHE A 77 -8.88 -5.52 -1.40
CA PHE A 77 -7.44 -5.31 -1.44
C PHE A 77 -6.74 -6.41 -2.26
N HIS A 78 -5.55 -6.10 -2.74
CA HIS A 78 -4.65 -7.07 -3.35
C HIS A 78 -3.25 -6.92 -2.77
N ALA A 79 -2.47 -7.99 -2.74
CA ALA A 79 -1.06 -7.93 -2.34
C ALA A 79 -0.24 -7.32 -3.48
N CYS A 80 0.63 -6.36 -3.17
CA CYS A 80 1.65 -5.87 -4.09
C CYS A 80 3.01 -6.45 -3.68
N SER A 81 3.80 -6.89 -4.67
CA SER A 81 5.18 -7.34 -4.49
C SER A 81 6.13 -6.18 -4.77
N GLY A 82 7.35 -6.21 -4.19
CA GLY A 82 8.35 -5.14 -4.29
C GLY A 82 8.88 -4.85 -5.71
N GLY A 83 8.36 -5.54 -6.73
CA GLY A 83 8.56 -5.19 -8.12
C GLY A 83 7.24 -4.73 -8.70
N ASP A 84 7.07 -3.42 -8.82
CA ASP A 84 6.38 -2.95 -9.99
C ASP A 84 7.10 -1.70 -10.52
N ALA A 85 7.96 -1.96 -11.51
CA ALA A 85 8.23 -1.02 -12.58
C ALA A 85 7.59 -1.63 -13.84
N THR A 86 6.28 -1.90 -13.82
CA THR A 86 5.58 -2.18 -15.07
C THR A 86 5.54 -0.88 -15.86
N VAL A 87 6.49 -0.83 -16.79
CA VAL A 87 6.40 -0.17 -18.10
C VAL A 87 4.96 0.29 -18.36
N SER A 88 4.69 1.59 -18.17
CA SER A 88 3.40 2.18 -18.55
C SER A 88 2.99 1.64 -19.92
N PRO A 89 1.73 1.19 -20.11
CA PRO A 89 1.27 0.75 -21.43
C PRO A 89 1.57 1.85 -22.46
N GLY A 90 2.46 1.54 -23.42
CA GLY A 90 2.96 2.51 -24.41
C GLY A 90 4.45 2.86 -24.33
N THR A 91 5.22 2.30 -23.39
CA THR A 91 6.69 2.50 -23.32
C THR A 91 7.51 1.32 -23.85
N MET A 92 6.87 0.29 -24.42
CA MET A 92 7.58 -0.60 -25.33
C MET A 92 7.95 0.21 -26.57
N SER A 93 9.23 0.57 -26.66
CA SER A 93 9.83 1.12 -27.85
C SER A 93 9.37 0.28 -29.03
N ASN A 94 8.77 0.95 -29.99
CA ASN A 94 8.76 0.48 -31.36
C ASN A 94 10.21 0.06 -31.67
N ASP A 95 10.46 -1.22 -31.92
CA ASP A 95 11.68 -1.64 -32.59
C ASP A 95 11.24 -2.42 -33.84
N ALA A 96 11.27 -1.65 -34.93
CA ALA A 96 11.32 -1.98 -36.36
C ALA A 96 10.63 -3.24 -36.89
#